data_AF-A0A8T3VEV9-F1
#
_entry.id   AF-A0A8T3VEV9-F1
#
_cell.length_a   1.000
_cell.length_b   1.000
_cell.length_c   1.000
_cell.angle_alpha   90.00
_cell.angle_beta   90.00
_cell.angle_gamma   90.00
#
_symmetry.space_group_name_H-M   'P 1'
#
loop_
_entity.id
_entity.type
_entity.pdbx_description
1 polymer ?
#
loop_
_entity_poly.entity_id
_entity_poly.type
_entity_poly.pdbx_seq_one_letter_code
_entity_poly.pdbx_strand_id
1 'polypeptide(L)' 'MLKTNVCGVEFRNPLMLAAGIMGSNASSMNWILKSGAGGVVSKSFSLNPHPGYPNPTTVAVDGGI' A
#
# COMPACT_ATOMS: atom_id res chain seq x y z
N MET A 1 1.60 -1.98 -22.74
CA MET A 1 2.14 -3.34 -22.52
C MET A 1 2.91 -3.29 -21.21
N LEU A 2 2.34 -3.80 -20.10
CA LEU A 2 2.96 -3.78 -18.75
C LEU A 2 2.62 -5.04 -17.90
N LYS A 3 1.87 -6.01 -18.43
CA LYS A 3 1.46 -7.20 -17.66
C LYS A 3 2.68 -7.96 -17.10
N THR A 4 2.58 -8.46 -15.88
CA THR A 4 3.69 -9.13 -15.18
C THR A 4 3.16 -10.32 -14.38
N ASN A 5 3.92 -11.42 -14.37
CA ASN A 5 3.71 -12.54 -13.45
C ASN A 5 4.71 -12.41 -12.29
N VAL A 6 4.21 -12.45 -11.05
CA VAL A 6 5.05 -12.50 -9.83
C VAL A 6 4.61 -13.69 -8.99
N CYS A 7 5.54 -14.62 -8.72
CA CYS A 7 5.27 -15.82 -7.93
C CYS A 7 4.04 -16.63 -8.42
N GLY A 8 3.79 -16.66 -9.74
CA GLY A 8 2.64 -17.36 -10.33
C GLY A 8 1.33 -16.55 -10.36
N VAL A 9 1.33 -15.32 -9.85
CA VAL A 9 0.17 -14.41 -9.87
C VAL A 9 0.29 -13.44 -11.03
N GLU A 10 -0.74 -13.39 -11.87
CA GLU A 10 -0.83 -12.49 -13.02
C GLU A 10 -1.35 -11.10 -12.61
N PHE A 11 -0.57 -10.06 -12.90
CA PHE A 11 -0.93 -8.67 -12.67
C PHE A 11 -1.08 -7.91 -14.00
N ARG A 12 -2.10 -7.04 -14.07
CA ARG A 12 -2.34 -6.20 -15.26
C ARG A 12 -1.20 -5.21 -15.56
N ASN A 13 -0.44 -4.84 -14.54
CA ASN A 13 0.76 -4.01 -14.57
C ASN A 13 1.58 -4.26 -13.28
N PRO A 14 2.86 -3.87 -13.17
CA PRO A 14 3.69 -4.22 -12.02
C PRO A 14 3.56 -3.22 -10.86
N LEU A 15 2.71 -2.18 -10.98
CA LEU A 15 2.57 -1.16 -9.95
C LEU A 15 1.76 -1.69 -8.78
N MET A 16 2.29 -1.55 -7.57
CA MET A 16 1.60 -1.92 -6.34
C MET A 16 1.66 -0.80 -5.32
N LEU A 17 0.58 -0.65 -4.53
CA LEU A 17 0.59 0.22 -3.36
C LEU A 17 1.59 -0.31 -2.32
N ALA A 18 2.53 0.52 -1.88
CA ALA A 18 3.49 0.17 -0.84
C ALA A 18 2.78 -0.03 0.52
N ALA A 19 3.25 -1.01 1.30
CA ALA A 19 2.72 -1.25 2.64
C ALA A 19 2.85 0.00 3.52
N GLY A 20 1.86 0.24 4.37
CA GLY A 20 1.85 1.40 5.27
C GLY A 20 1.34 2.71 4.65
N ILE A 21 1.19 2.78 3.33
CA ILE A 21 0.63 3.94 2.64
C ILE A 21 -0.80 3.63 2.22
N MET A 22 -1.80 4.32 2.78
CA MET A 22 -3.22 4.17 2.44
C MET A 22 -3.77 2.73 2.50
N GLY A 23 -3.09 1.81 3.21
CA GLY A 23 -3.42 0.39 3.27
C GLY A 23 -4.22 -0.05 4.51
N SER A 24 -4.65 0.88 5.36
CA SER A 24 -5.36 0.57 6.62
C SER A 24 -6.87 0.38 6.46
N ASN A 25 -7.44 0.87 5.36
CA ASN A 25 -8.89 0.81 5.10
C ASN A 25 -9.15 0.19 3.72
N ALA A 26 -10.14 -0.70 3.65
CA ALA A 26 -10.53 -1.35 2.39
C ALA A 26 -11.01 -0.33 1.34
N SER A 27 -11.66 0.75 1.75
CA SER A 27 -12.09 1.84 0.87
C SER A 27 -10.91 2.52 0.15
N SER A 28 -9.83 2.80 0.87
CA SER A 28 -8.60 3.38 0.31
C SER A 28 -7.93 2.43 -0.67
N MET A 29 -7.81 1.15 -0.34
CA MET A 29 -7.25 0.14 -1.25
C MET A 29 -8.10 -0.02 -2.53
N ASN A 30 -9.43 -0.04 -2.40
CA ASN A 30 -10.34 -0.07 -3.54
C ASN A 30 -10.18 1.16 -4.45
N TRP A 31 -9.97 2.34 -3.85
CA TRP A 31 -9.71 3.56 -4.62
C TRP A 31 -8.41 3.43 -5.42
N ILE A 32 -7.31 2.94 -4.82
CA ILE A 32 -6.03 2.77 -5.52
C ILE A 32 -6.12 1.75 -6.67
N LEU A 33 -6.84 0.64 -6.48
CA LEU A 33 -7.10 -0.32 -7.56
C LEU A 33 -7.88 0.33 -8.72
N LYS A 34 -8.92 1.11 -8.41
CA LYS A 34 -9.68 1.86 -9.43
C LYS A 34 -8.83 2.91 -10.14
N SER A 35 -7.83 3.48 -9.47
CA SER A 35 -6.90 4.47 -10.02
C SER A 35 -5.82 3.89 -10.93
N GLY A 36 -5.70 2.56 -11.07
CA GLY A 36 -4.79 1.96 -12.06
C GLY A 36 -3.73 1.01 -11.51
N ALA A 37 -3.59 0.86 -10.19
CA ALA A 37 -2.61 -0.06 -9.61
C ALA A 37 -2.86 -1.52 -10.03
N GLY A 38 -1.78 -2.26 -10.32
CA GLY A 38 -1.82 -3.69 -10.58
C GLY A 38 -2.23 -4.50 -9.35
N GLY A 39 -1.82 -4.06 -8.16
CA GLY A 39 -2.19 -4.64 -6.88
C GLY A 39 -2.06 -3.66 -5.71
N VAL A 40 -2.42 -4.11 -4.51
CA VAL A 40 -2.33 -3.33 -3.26
C VAL A 40 -1.77 -4.19 -2.15
N VAL A 41 -1.04 -3.57 -1.21
CA VAL A 41 -0.55 -4.22 0.01
C VAL A 41 -1.22 -3.54 1.21
N SER A 42 -1.80 -4.33 2.11
CA SER A 42 -2.42 -3.81 3.33
C SER A 42 -1.37 -3.29 4.31
N LYS A 43 -1.80 -2.50 5.30
CA LYS A 43 -0.97 -2.18 6.46
C LYS A 43 -0.66 -3.48 7.22
N SER A 44 0.55 -3.65 7.73
CA SER A 44 0.88 -4.77 8.64
C SER A 44 0.02 -4.67 9.90
N PHE A 45 -0.63 -5.78 10.27
CA PHE A 45 -1.49 -5.88 11.45
C PHE A 45 -0.90 -6.85 12.48
N SER A 46 -1.07 -6.54 13.76
CA SER A 46 -0.87 -7.45 14.88
C SER A 46 -2.15 -8.24 15.18
N LEU A 47 -2.04 -9.31 15.96
CA LEU A 47 -3.20 -10.09 16.42
C LEU A 47 -4.22 -9.22 17.17
N ASN A 48 -3.72 -8.31 18.02
CA ASN A 48 -4.54 -7.35 18.75
C ASN A 48 -4.48 -5.97 18.10
N PRO A 49 -5.57 -5.18 18.14
CA PRO A 49 -5.56 -3.80 17.63
C PRO A 49 -4.51 -2.92 18.32
N HIS A 50 -3.85 -2.06 17.53
CA HIS A 50 -2.88 -1.09 18.04
C HIS A 50 -3.33 0.33 17.64
N PRO A 51 -3.56 1.25 18.60
CA PRO A 51 -4.08 2.59 18.32
C PRO A 51 -3.08 3.49 17.57
N GLY A 52 -1.80 3.09 17.52
CA GLY A 52 -0.73 3.90 16.94
C GLY A 52 0.01 4.71 18.00
N TYR A 53 1.02 5.47 17.57
CA TYR A 53 1.77 6.38 18.44
C TYR A 53 1.20 7.80 18.35
N PRO A 54 1.38 8.64 19.39
CA PRO A 54 1.01 10.06 19.35
C PRO A 54 1.73 10.78 18.20
N ASN A 55 0.99 11.58 17.43
CA ASN A 55 1.54 12.35 16.32
C ASN A 55 2.40 13.55 16.78
N PRO A 56 3.38 13.99 15.97
CA PRO A 56 3.67 13.52 14.61
C PRO A 56 4.49 12.23 14.55
N THR A 57 4.01 11.25 13.77
CA THR A 57 4.71 9.98 13.52
C THR A 57 5.27 9.84 12.10
N THR A 58 4.85 10.73 11.21
CA THR A 58 5.33 10.84 9.83
C THR A 58 5.47 12.31 9.49
N VAL A 59 6.56 12.66 8.82
CA VAL A 59 6.82 14.01 8.32
C VAL A 59 7.28 13.91 6.87
N ALA A 60 6.84 14.85 6.04
CA ALA A 60 7.38 14.99 4.69
C ALA A 60 8.75 15.68 4.77
N VAL A 61 9.68 15.25 3.92
CA VAL A 61 11.00 15.85 3.78
C VAL A 61 11.31 16.00 2.29
N ASP A 62 12.04 17.06 1.93
CA ASP A 62 12.45 17.31 0.53
C ASP A 62 13.63 16.42 0.10
N GLY A 63 14.33 15.81 1.06
CA GLY A 63 15.45 14.91 0.81
C GLY A 63 15.95 14.23 2.08
N GLY A 64 16.67 13.12 1.88
CA GLY A 64 17.30 12.27 2.89
C GLY A 64 18.25 11.29 2.18
N ILE A 65 19.12 10.59 2.93
CA ILE A 65 19.98 9.52 2.39
C ILE A 65 19.15 8.28 2.09
#